data_AF-A0AAC9Y8S7-F1
#
_entry.id   AF-A0AAC9Y8S7-F1
#
_cell.length_a   1.000
_cell.length_b   1.000
_cell.length_c   1.000
_cell.angle_alpha   90.00
_cell.angle_beta   90.00
_cell.angle_gamma   90.00
#
_symmetry.space_group_name_H-M   'P 1'
#
loop_
_entity.id
_entity.type
_entity.pdbx_description
1 polymer ?
#
loop_
_entity_poly.entity_id
_entity_poly.type
_entity_poly.pdbx_seq_one_letter_code
_entity_poly.pdbx_strand_id
1 'polypeptide(L)'
;MGADIVINYEEQHVGDLPDKVDVVLDTIGGDVLARSYEVLKPEGRLVTITGQPDLELARGKGITAYRVRMETNTEQLAAIADLVSIGSVKVVVIAYDSDQPGVLIRTPGLHTSEYLPLEPPALPAPDHNAQRMDLLRPLVKRPLHSLDPLVKI
;
A
#
# COMPACT_ATOMS: atom_id res chain seq x y z
N MET A 1 -7.48 12.77 -9.80
CA MET A 1 -7.72 11.69 -10.78
C MET A 1 -8.71 12.07 -11.89
N GLY A 2 -9.17 13.33 -11.98
CA GLY A 2 -9.90 13.81 -13.18
C GLY A 2 -11.25 13.16 -13.47
N ALA A 3 -11.84 12.46 -12.50
CA ALA A 3 -13.15 11.82 -12.66
C ALA A 3 -14.28 12.84 -12.47
N ASP A 4 -15.28 12.80 -13.33
CA ASP A 4 -16.50 13.62 -13.22
C ASP A 4 -17.43 13.13 -12.12
N ILE A 5 -17.48 11.80 -11.92
CA ILE A 5 -18.35 11.14 -10.94
C ILE A 5 -17.53 10.09 -10.18
N VAL A 6 -17.69 10.07 -8.85
CA VAL A 6 -17.09 9.06 -7.95
C VAL A 6 -18.22 8.33 -7.24
N ILE A 7 -18.19 7.00 -7.29
CA ILE A 7 -19.22 6.13 -6.70
C ILE A 7 -18.55 5.22 -5.68
N ASN A 8 -19.11 5.16 -4.48
CA ASN A 8 -18.78 4.12 -3.54
C ASN A 8 -19.55 2.85 -3.92
N TYR A 9 -18.90 1.89 -4.59
CA TYR A 9 -19.55 0.67 -5.08
C TYR A 9 -20.00 -0.30 -3.97
N GLU A 10 -19.56 -0.09 -2.73
CA GLU A 10 -20.00 -0.88 -1.57
C GLU A 10 -21.35 -0.41 -1.04
N GLU A 11 -21.64 0.88 -1.18
CA GLU A 11 -22.85 1.52 -0.66
C GLU A 11 -23.88 1.84 -1.76
N GLN A 12 -23.42 1.98 -3.00
CA GLN A 12 -24.23 2.44 -4.12
C GLN A 12 -24.21 1.41 -5.25
N HIS A 13 -25.35 1.28 -5.95
CA HIS A 13 -25.44 0.40 -7.09
C HIS A 13 -24.94 1.12 -8.35
N VAL A 14 -23.91 0.58 -9.00
CA VAL A 14 -23.32 1.19 -10.21
C VAL A 14 -24.36 1.35 -11.33
N GLY A 15 -25.37 0.46 -11.37
CA GLY A 15 -26.52 0.54 -12.27
C GLY A 15 -27.35 1.83 -12.20
N ASP A 16 -27.24 2.59 -11.09
CA ASP A 16 -27.98 3.82 -10.85
C ASP A 16 -27.31 5.07 -11.47
N LEU A 17 -26.22 4.87 -12.22
CA LEU A 17 -25.61 5.93 -13.02
C LEU A 17 -26.67 6.63 -13.90
N PRO A 18 -26.67 7.97 -13.94
CA PRO A 18 -27.67 8.74 -14.68
C PRO A 18 -27.64 8.42 -16.18
N ASP A 19 -26.46 8.09 -16.71
CA ASP A 19 -26.25 7.74 -18.11
C ASP A 19 -25.49 6.41 -18.24
N LYS A 20 -25.85 5.64 -19.27
CA LYS A 20 -25.10 4.45 -19.67
C LYS A 20 -23.76 4.87 -20.30
N VAL A 21 -22.74 4.04 -20.15
CA VAL A 21 -21.38 4.29 -20.64
C VAL A 21 -21.05 3.44 -21.87
N ASP A 22 -20.10 3.91 -22.68
CA ASP A 22 -19.65 3.20 -23.89
C ASP A 22 -18.62 2.10 -23.56
N VAL A 23 -17.81 2.31 -22.51
CA VAL A 23 -16.74 1.40 -22.09
C VAL A 23 -16.72 1.27 -20.57
N VAL A 24 -16.57 0.04 -20.09
CA VAL A 24 -16.24 -0.25 -18.68
C VAL A 24 -14.84 -0.89 -18.63
N LEU A 25 -13.97 -0.33 -17.80
CA LEU A 25 -12.70 -0.93 -17.40
C LEU A 25 -12.84 -1.48 -15.98
N ASP A 26 -12.86 -2.80 -15.83
CA ASP A 26 -12.98 -3.50 -14.55
C ASP A 26 -11.61 -3.96 -14.04
N THR A 27 -11.29 -3.56 -12.81
CA THR A 27 -10.06 -3.96 -12.09
C THR A 27 -10.36 -4.78 -10.84
N ILE A 28 -11.63 -5.04 -10.52
CA ILE A 28 -12.06 -5.66 -9.27
C ILE A 28 -12.47 -7.12 -9.52
N GLY A 29 -13.29 -7.38 -10.55
CA GLY A 29 -13.84 -8.71 -10.83
C GLY A 29 -15.05 -9.07 -9.95
N GLY A 30 -15.35 -10.36 -9.85
CA GLY A 30 -16.43 -10.89 -9.00
C GLY A 30 -17.81 -10.27 -9.26
N ASP A 31 -18.54 -9.96 -8.19
CA ASP A 31 -19.89 -9.39 -8.27
C ASP A 31 -19.92 -7.99 -8.90
N VAL A 32 -18.85 -7.20 -8.74
CA VAL A 32 -18.74 -5.87 -9.36
C VAL A 32 -18.65 -5.98 -10.87
N LEU A 33 -17.91 -6.97 -11.37
CA LEU A 33 -17.87 -7.29 -12.80
C LEU A 33 -19.25 -7.71 -13.33
N ALA A 34 -19.99 -8.53 -12.58
CA ALA A 34 -21.34 -8.95 -12.98
C ALA A 34 -22.30 -7.74 -13.13
N ARG A 35 -22.25 -6.80 -12.19
CA ARG A 35 -23.07 -5.56 -12.24
C ARG A 35 -22.65 -4.60 -13.35
N SER A 36 -21.39 -4.64 -13.78
CA SER A 36 -20.85 -3.76 -14.83
C SER A 36 -21.55 -3.91 -16.19
N TYR A 37 -22.17 -5.05 -16.46
CA TYR A 37 -22.95 -5.28 -17.68
C TYR A 37 -24.24 -4.44 -17.75
N GLU A 38 -24.70 -3.89 -16.63
CA GLU A 38 -25.95 -3.13 -16.57
C GLU A 38 -25.78 -1.67 -16.97
N VAL A 39 -24.56 -1.14 -16.86
CA VAL A 39 -24.27 0.27 -17.14
C VAL A 39 -23.79 0.52 -18.56
N LEU A 40 -23.50 -0.53 -19.32
CA LEU A 40 -23.09 -0.42 -20.70
C LEU A 40 -24.28 -0.13 -21.62
N LYS A 41 -24.05 0.73 -22.61
CA LYS A 41 -24.94 0.88 -23.76
C LYS A 41 -24.92 -0.41 -24.61
N PRO A 42 -25.95 -0.66 -25.44
CA PRO A 42 -25.82 -1.59 -26.57
C PRO A 42 -24.59 -1.22 -27.41
N GLU A 43 -23.89 -2.22 -27.95
CA GLU A 43 -22.60 -2.10 -28.64
C GLU A 43 -21.43 -1.62 -27.75
N GLY A 44 -21.66 -1.49 -26.45
CA GLY A 44 -20.64 -1.13 -25.47
C GLY A 44 -19.57 -2.20 -25.28
N ARG A 45 -18.45 -1.80 -24.66
CA ARG A 45 -17.30 -2.68 -24.42
C ARG A 45 -17.01 -2.85 -22.94
N LEU A 46 -16.93 -4.10 -22.50
CA LEU A 46 -16.43 -4.46 -21.18
C LEU A 46 -15.00 -4.97 -21.29
N VAL A 47 -14.07 -4.38 -20.55
CA VAL A 47 -12.66 -4.82 -20.49
C VAL A 47 -12.33 -5.11 -19.03
N THR A 48 -12.04 -6.36 -18.68
CA THR A 48 -11.65 -6.75 -17.31
C THR A 48 -10.18 -7.19 -17.24
N ILE A 49 -9.48 -6.74 -16.20
CA ILE A 49 -8.09 -7.13 -15.92
C ILE A 49 -8.04 -8.40 -15.06
N THR A 50 -8.88 -8.47 -14.02
CA THR A 50 -8.78 -9.49 -12.96
C THR A 50 -9.84 -10.58 -13.08
N GLY A 51 -10.99 -10.29 -13.70
CA GLY A 51 -12.12 -11.20 -13.79
C GLY A 51 -12.17 -12.03 -15.08
N GLN A 52 -13.11 -12.99 -15.11
CA GLN A 52 -13.49 -13.70 -16.32
C GLN A 52 -14.84 -13.16 -16.79
N PRO A 53 -14.93 -12.55 -17.97
CA PRO A 53 -16.20 -12.05 -18.46
C PRO A 53 -17.12 -13.20 -18.88
N ASP A 54 -18.40 -13.05 -18.61
CA ASP A 54 -19.47 -13.88 -19.17
C ASP A 54 -19.74 -13.41 -20.61
N LEU A 55 -19.39 -14.26 -21.58
CA LEU A 55 -19.52 -13.96 -23.01
C LEU A 55 -20.95 -14.16 -23.52
N GLU A 56 -21.71 -15.06 -22.91
CA GLU A 56 -23.09 -15.32 -23.31
C GLU A 56 -24.00 -14.19 -22.83
N LEU A 57 -23.79 -13.72 -21.60
CA LEU A 57 -24.45 -12.51 -21.09
C LEU A 57 -24.12 -11.28 -21.95
N ALA A 58 -22.85 -11.10 -22.32
CA ALA A 58 -22.42 -10.01 -23.19
C ALA A 58 -23.16 -10.05 -24.53
N ARG A 59 -23.17 -11.20 -25.21
CA ARG A 59 -23.89 -11.39 -26.48
C ARG A 59 -25.38 -11.10 -26.35
N GLY A 60 -26.02 -11.62 -25.30
CA GLY A 60 -27.44 -11.38 -25.05
C GLY A 60 -27.80 -9.90 -24.86
N LYS A 61 -26.84 -9.08 -24.43
CA LYS A 61 -26.99 -7.63 -24.25
C LYS A 61 -26.44 -6.79 -25.41
N GLY A 62 -25.90 -7.41 -26.46
CA GLY A 62 -25.21 -6.69 -27.55
C GLY A 62 -23.92 -6.00 -27.09
N ILE A 63 -23.23 -6.54 -26.09
CA ILE A 63 -21.98 -6.03 -25.54
C ILE A 63 -20.82 -6.88 -26.04
N THR A 64 -19.66 -6.25 -26.28
CA THR A 64 -18.42 -6.99 -26.51
C THR A 64 -17.58 -7.02 -25.24
N ALA A 65 -17.28 -8.22 -24.74
CA ALA A 65 -16.51 -8.42 -23.52
C ALA A 65 -15.09 -8.94 -23.82
N TYR A 66 -14.10 -8.35 -23.17
CA TYR A 66 -12.69 -8.70 -23.27
C TYR A 66 -12.11 -8.96 -21.88
N ARG A 67 -11.25 -9.97 -21.78
CA ARG A 67 -10.29 -10.07 -20.70
C ARG A 67 -8.94 -9.60 -21.22
N VAL A 68 -8.29 -8.70 -20.49
CA VAL A 68 -6.95 -8.23 -20.84
C VAL A 68 -6.02 -9.44 -20.89
N ARG A 69 -5.29 -9.57 -21.99
CA ARG A 69 -4.16 -10.48 -22.10
C ARG A 69 -2.89 -9.66 -22.01
N MET A 70 -2.00 -10.06 -21.11
CA MET A 70 -0.71 -9.42 -20.98
C MET A 70 0.19 -9.92 -22.11
N GLU A 71 0.41 -9.07 -23.10
CA GLU A 71 1.31 -9.32 -24.22
C GLU A 71 2.27 -8.14 -24.33
N THR A 72 3.57 -8.41 -24.52
CA THR A 72 4.55 -7.35 -24.73
C THR A 72 4.32 -6.74 -26.10
N ASN A 73 3.93 -5.46 -26.14
CA ASN A 73 3.71 -4.73 -27.38
C ASN A 73 4.47 -3.39 -27.34
N THR A 74 5.57 -3.31 -28.09
CA THR A 74 6.44 -2.13 -28.13
C THR A 74 5.74 -0.92 -28.72
N GLU A 75 4.88 -1.10 -29.73
CA GLU A 75 4.15 0.01 -30.36
C GLU A 75 3.15 0.64 -29.39
N GLN A 76 2.40 -0.19 -28.66
CA GLN A 76 1.46 0.29 -27.64
C GLN A 76 2.20 0.99 -26.48
N LEU A 77 3.34 0.42 -26.04
CA LEU A 77 4.15 1.05 -24.99
C LEU A 77 4.70 2.41 -25.45
N ALA A 78 5.17 2.52 -26.69
CA ALA A 78 5.63 3.79 -27.26
C ALA A 78 4.50 4.83 -27.31
N ALA A 79 3.30 4.44 -27.75
CA ALA A 79 2.14 5.34 -27.75
C ALA A 79 1.79 5.84 -26.34
N ILE A 80 1.89 4.99 -25.32
CA ILE A 80 1.68 5.42 -23.92
C ILE A 80 2.80 6.39 -23.49
N ALA A 81 4.05 6.13 -23.85
CA ALA A 81 5.18 7.02 -23.55
C ALA A 81 5.03 8.40 -24.21
N ASP A 82 4.49 8.45 -25.44
CA ASP A 82 4.18 9.71 -26.12
C ASP A 82 3.11 10.50 -25.37
N LEU A 83 2.03 9.85 -24.93
CA LEU A 83 0.97 10.47 -24.12
C LEU A 83 1.51 11.04 -22.81
N VAL A 84 2.47 10.37 -22.19
CA VAL A 84 3.16 10.87 -20.99
C VAL A 84 4.05 12.07 -21.33
N SER A 85 4.81 11.99 -22.43
CA SER A 85 5.76 13.02 -22.84
C SER A 85 5.08 14.35 -23.19
N ILE A 86 3.89 14.30 -23.81
CA ILE A 86 3.09 15.51 -24.11
C ILE A 86 2.25 16.00 -22.92
N GLY A 87 2.32 15.32 -21.77
CA GLY A 87 1.62 15.70 -20.54
C GLY A 87 0.14 15.32 -20.47
N SER A 88 -0.39 14.62 -21.48
CA SER A 88 -1.78 14.12 -21.48
C SER A 88 -2.02 13.03 -20.44
N VAL A 89 -0.99 12.22 -20.13
CA VAL A 89 -1.00 11.23 -19.06
C VAL A 89 0.04 11.61 -18.01
N LYS A 90 -0.40 11.78 -16.76
CA LYS A 90 0.50 12.05 -15.64
C LYS A 90 0.80 10.76 -14.88
N VAL A 91 2.07 10.36 -14.86
CA VAL A 91 2.53 9.25 -14.03
C VAL A 91 2.61 9.71 -12.58
N VAL A 92 1.94 9.00 -11.68
CA VAL A 92 2.03 9.20 -10.24
C VAL A 92 2.96 8.15 -9.67
N VAL A 93 4.11 8.58 -9.16
CA VAL A 93 5.10 7.71 -8.52
C VAL A 93 5.13 8.03 -7.04
N ILE A 94 5.02 6.98 -6.21
CA ILE A 94 5.32 7.06 -4.79
C ILE A 94 6.68 6.38 -4.61
N ALA A 95 7.67 7.15 -4.16
CA ALA A 95 9.02 6.67 -3.94
C ALA A 95 9.36 6.71 -2.46
N TYR A 96 10.17 5.74 -2.04
CA TYR A 96 10.66 5.61 -0.67
C TYR A 96 12.18 5.66 -0.69
N ASP A 97 12.77 6.32 0.31
CA ASP A 97 14.21 6.32 0.51
C ASP A 97 14.61 4.96 1.11
N SER A 98 15.38 4.18 0.37
CA SER A 98 15.85 2.87 0.81
C SER A 98 16.88 2.95 1.94
N ASP A 99 17.52 4.10 2.12
CA ASP A 99 18.55 4.30 3.13
C ASP A 99 17.94 4.60 4.51
N GLN A 100 16.65 4.90 4.58
CA GLN A 100 15.93 5.02 5.83
C GLN A 100 15.44 3.64 6.30
N PRO A 101 15.67 3.27 7.58
CA PRO A 101 15.09 2.06 8.13
C PRO A 101 13.57 2.24 8.23
N GLY A 102 12.82 1.35 7.59
CA GLY A 102 11.36 1.38 7.59
C GLY A 102 10.77 0.08 7.11
N VAL A 103 9.47 -0.09 7.34
CA VAL A 103 8.72 -1.26 6.88
C VAL A 103 7.77 -0.83 5.79
N LEU A 104 7.83 -1.53 4.66
CA LEU A 104 6.82 -1.42 3.62
C LEU A 104 5.62 -2.26 4.01
N ILE A 105 4.53 -1.61 4.42
CA ILE A 105 3.28 -2.26 4.77
C ILE A 105 2.42 -2.33 3.52
N ARG A 106 2.11 -3.56 3.10
CA ARG A 106 1.15 -3.81 2.01
C ARG A 106 -0.18 -4.22 2.61
N THR A 107 -1.16 -3.32 2.56
CA THR A 107 -2.53 -3.62 2.99
C THR A 107 -3.22 -4.47 1.91
N PRO A 108 -3.74 -5.67 2.24
CA PRO A 108 -4.53 -6.46 1.31
C PRO A 108 -5.72 -5.64 0.79
N GLY A 109 -5.95 -5.63 -0.52
CA GLY A 109 -7.00 -4.83 -1.16
C GLY A 109 -6.59 -3.41 -1.55
N LEU A 110 -5.43 -2.93 -1.10
CA LEU A 110 -4.87 -1.65 -1.53
C LEU A 110 -3.63 -1.86 -2.41
N HIS A 111 -3.62 -1.26 -3.60
CA HIS A 111 -2.48 -1.35 -4.53
C HIS A 111 -1.37 -0.35 -4.21
N THR A 112 -1.58 0.53 -3.22
CA THR A 112 -0.54 1.40 -2.67
C THR A 112 -0.01 0.80 -1.38
N SER A 113 1.30 0.58 -1.32
CA SER A 113 1.98 0.27 -0.07
C SER A 113 2.19 1.55 0.74
N GLU A 114 2.14 1.47 2.05
CA GLU A 114 2.52 2.56 2.97
C GLU A 114 3.93 2.28 3.52
N TYR A 115 4.74 3.32 3.69
CA TYR A 115 6.05 3.21 4.33
C TYR A 115 5.98 3.80 5.73
N LEU A 116 6.22 2.96 6.74
CA LEU A 116 6.30 3.38 8.12
C LEU A 116 7.78 3.47 8.53
N PRO A 117 8.32 4.67 8.83
CA PRO A 117 9.68 4.82 9.34
C PRO A 117 9.82 4.06 10.66
N LEU A 118 10.90 3.29 10.80
CA LEU A 118 11.28 2.76 12.11
C LEU A 118 12.04 3.85 12.85
N GLU A 119 11.55 4.26 14.02
CA GLU A 119 12.40 5.04 14.92
C GLU A 119 13.65 4.21 15.23
N PRO A 120 14.86 4.79 15.15
CA PRO A 120 16.05 4.08 15.59
C PRO A 120 15.84 3.64 17.04
N PRO A 121 16.29 2.43 17.42
CA PRO A 121 16.12 1.96 18.78
C PRO A 121 16.67 3.03 19.74
N ALA A 122 15.84 3.43 20.71
CA ALA A 122 16.26 4.37 21.74
C ALA A 122 17.58 3.88 22.31
N LEU A 123 18.62 4.73 22.26
CA LEU A 123 19.91 4.41 22.87
C LEU A 123 19.63 3.91 24.29
N PRO A 124 20.20 2.76 24.71
CA PRO A 124 20.01 2.28 26.05
C PRO A 124 20.40 3.42 27.00
N ALA A 125 19.50 3.77 27.92
CA ALA A 125 19.74 4.80 28.90
C ALA A 125 21.11 4.52 29.56
N PRO A 126 21.98 5.54 29.72
CA PRO A 126 23.32 5.32 30.25
C PRO A 126 23.21 4.54 31.57
N ASP A 127 23.97 3.44 31.66
CA ASP A 127 23.92 2.55 32.81
C ASP A 127 24.33 3.30 34.08
N HIS A 128 23.34 3.68 34.90
CA HIS A 128 23.56 4.38 36.17
C HIS A 128 24.30 3.48 37.19
N ASN A 129 24.36 2.15 36.99
CA ASN A 129 25.14 1.26 37.85
C ASN A 129 26.65 1.33 37.59
N ALA A 130 27.08 1.65 36.36
CA ALA A 130 28.51 1.79 36.05
C ALA A 130 29.15 2.96 36.82
N GLN A 131 28.45 4.10 36.93
CA GLN A 131 28.92 5.27 37.68
C GLN A 131 28.90 5.06 39.21
N ARG A 132 28.00 4.21 39.73
CA ARG A 132 27.91 3.92 41.18
C ARG A 132 29.03 3.00 41.67
N MET A 133 29.56 2.12 40.81
CA MET A 133 30.68 1.22 41.16
C MET A 133 32.04 1.93 41.20
N ASP A 134 32.23 3.00 40.41
CA ASP A 134 33.46 3.80 40.46
C ASP A 134 33.57 4.64 41.75
N LEU A 135 32.44 5.09 42.30
CA LEU A 135 32.39 5.80 43.59
C LEU A 135 32.68 4.88 44.79
N LEU A 136 32.50 3.57 44.65
CA LEU A 136 32.68 2.60 45.75
C LEU A 136 34.07 1.94 45.76
N ARG A 137 34.87 2.08 44.70
CA ARG A 137 36.25 1.56 44.61
C ARG A 137 37.21 2.04 45.73
N PRO A 138 37.13 3.29 46.25
CA PRO A 138 38.01 3.72 47.35
C PRO A 138 37.65 3.10 48.71
N LEU A 139 36.40 2.68 48.92
CA LEU A 139 35.91 2.21 50.22
C LEU A 139 36.29 0.76 50.52
N VAL A 140 36.64 -0.03 49.50
CA VAL A 140 36.98 -1.46 49.64
C VAL A 140 38.47 -1.68 49.96
N LYS A 141 39.33 -0.65 49.89
CA LYS A 141 40.79 -0.77 50.08
C LYS A 141 41.32 -0.37 51.47
N ARG A 142 40.48 -0.22 52.51
CA ARG A 142 40.99 0.00 53.87
C ARG A 142 41.31 -1.33 54.57
N PRO A 143 42.56 -1.57 55.03
CA PRO A 143 42.91 -2.78 55.78
C PRO A 143 42.22 -2.80 57.15
N LEU A 144 41.77 -3.99 57.58
CA LEU A 144 40.98 -4.25 58.80
C LEU A 144 41.79 -4.16 60.13
N HIS A 145 42.88 -3.38 60.16
CA HIS A 145 43.75 -3.25 61.34
C HIS A 145 43.80 -1.80 61.86
N SER A 146 42.65 -1.29 62.30
CA SER A 146 42.59 -0.18 63.27
C SER A 146 41.24 -0.13 64.02
N LEU A 147 40.63 -1.29 64.28
CA LEU A 147 39.50 -1.33 65.21
C LEU A 147 40.07 -1.54 66.61
N ASP A 148 39.91 -0.51 67.45
CA ASP A 148 40.22 -0.53 68.88
C ASP A 148 39.52 -1.72 69.57
N PRO A 149 40.21 -2.42 70.50
CA PRO A 149 39.63 -3.56 71.20
C PRO A 149 38.75 -3.07 72.35
N LEU A 150 37.45 -2.93 72.10
CA LEU A 150 36.45 -2.87 73.17
C LEU A 150 35.32 -3.85 72.86
N VAL A 151 35.59 -5.12 73.18
CA VAL A 151 34.58 -6.15 73.42
C VAL A 151 34.37 -6.28 74.92
N LYS A 152 33.19 -5.83 75.35
CA LYS A 152 32.32 -6.26 76.46
C LYS A 152 31.21 -5.21 76.43
N ILE A 153 29.97 -5.53 76.04
CA ILE A 153 29.01 -6.49 76.63
C ILE A 153 28.20 -7.13 75.50
#